data_AF-A0A6C0FZC4-F1
#
_entry.id   AF-A0A6C0FZC4-F1
#
_cell.length_a   1.000
_cell.length_b   1.000
_cell.length_c   1.000
_cell.angle_alpha   90.00
_cell.angle_beta   90.00
_cell.angle_gamma   90.00
#
_symmetry.space_group_name_H-M   'P 1'
#
loop_
_entity.id
_entity.type
_entity.pdbx_description
1 polymer ?
#
loop_
_entity_poly.entity_id
_entity_poly.type
_entity_poly.pdbx_seq_one_letter_code
_entity_poly.pdbx_strand_id
1 'polypeptide(L)'
;MNKGFFRWMGALGCALALLAFLQRPVDAASTTAVYMNGVQLRFDSVQPVLEDGRLLVPFQTLFEALGCQAKRVDAGGMRKVIGTKAGMTVELTIDSRTATADGSSFDLDVPARMIKGNAMVPLRFVAEHSGYRVHYAAANGAATVTLIEIGRPEGSGKPDQDIIKAEPNVVQGYARDSQGKALMGVSVYAEHQLAYTGYPSAVTDANGYYRIELPDLATTWRVSSAYAIALNGAERPVSLKPDNDEAFEWKTGAVRDFTLEAGTR
;
A
#
# COMPACT_ATOMS: atom_id res chain seq x y z
N MET A 1 -67.07 38.05 49.86
CA MET A 1 -68.48 38.31 49.49
C MET A 1 -68.52 38.74 48.02
N ASN A 2 -69.49 38.24 47.25
CA ASN A 2 -69.73 38.33 45.78
C ASN A 2 -68.75 37.53 44.88
N LYS A 3 -69.10 36.37 44.28
CA LYS A 3 -70.14 36.02 43.25
C LYS A 3 -69.95 36.84 41.97
N GLY A 4 -69.83 36.33 40.74
CA GLY A 4 -69.92 35.00 40.10
C GLY A 4 -69.46 35.16 38.62
N PHE A 5 -68.93 34.12 37.96
CA PHE A 5 -69.64 33.28 36.98
C PHE A 5 -69.90 33.92 35.60
N PHE A 6 -69.01 33.70 34.62
CA PHE A 6 -69.41 33.46 33.23
C PHE A 6 -68.36 32.62 32.47
N ARG A 7 -68.74 31.38 32.13
CA ARG A 7 -68.04 30.46 31.22
C ARG A 7 -68.44 30.80 29.78
N TRP A 8 -67.50 30.75 28.84
CA TRP A 8 -67.78 30.29 27.46
C TRP A 8 -66.67 29.32 27.01
N MET A 9 -67.12 28.24 26.36
CA MET A 9 -66.39 27.05 25.92
C MET A 9 -66.16 27.12 24.40
N GLY A 10 -65.08 26.47 23.94
CA GLY A 10 -64.83 26.05 22.53
C GLY A 10 -63.80 26.93 21.80
N ALA A 11 -62.83 26.42 21.03
CA ALA A 11 -62.68 25.12 20.40
C ALA A 11 -61.21 24.85 20.00
N LEU A 12 -60.87 23.55 19.97
CA LEU A 12 -59.92 22.82 19.13
C LEU A 12 -58.49 23.37 18.86
N GLY A 13 -57.50 22.61 19.33
CA GLY A 13 -56.13 22.62 18.82
C GLY A 13 -55.44 21.27 19.09
N CYS A 14 -55.90 20.21 18.41
CA CYS A 14 -55.19 18.94 18.31
C CYS A 14 -54.00 19.05 17.35
N ALA A 15 -52.97 18.22 17.60
CA ALA A 15 -51.84 17.87 16.74
C ALA A 15 -50.62 18.81 16.74
N LEU A 16 -49.62 18.48 17.56
CA LEU A 16 -48.35 17.95 17.04
C LEU A 16 -47.52 17.36 18.18
N ALA A 17 -47.43 16.03 18.23
CA ALA A 17 -46.33 15.36 18.91
C ALA A 17 -45.07 15.63 18.09
N LEU A 18 -44.08 16.33 18.67
CA LEU A 18 -42.72 16.30 18.14
C LEU A 18 -41.84 15.50 19.10
N LEU A 19 -41.58 14.27 18.70
CA LEU A 19 -40.64 13.35 19.33
C LEU A 19 -39.27 14.04 19.44
N ALA A 20 -38.78 14.24 20.66
CA ALA A 20 -37.35 14.39 20.90
C ALA A 20 -36.67 13.02 20.80
N PHE A 21 -36.63 12.43 19.60
CA PHE A 21 -35.60 11.46 19.24
C PHE A 21 -34.33 12.25 18.95
N LEU A 22 -33.63 12.66 20.01
CA LEU A 22 -32.23 13.03 19.86
C LEU A 22 -31.46 11.74 19.67
N GLN A 23 -31.02 11.61 18.44
CA GLN A 23 -30.41 10.48 17.80
C GLN A 23 -29.22 9.99 18.63
N ARG A 24 -29.17 8.67 18.90
CA ARG A 24 -27.89 8.05 19.24
C ARG A 24 -26.94 8.35 18.07
N PRO A 25 -25.70 8.80 18.31
CA PRO A 25 -24.70 8.67 17.26
C PRO A 25 -24.68 7.18 16.89
N VAL A 26 -24.99 6.90 15.64
CA VAL A 26 -24.58 5.63 15.04
C VAL A 26 -23.06 5.74 15.01
N ASP A 27 -22.40 5.15 15.99
CA ASP A 27 -21.05 4.65 15.78
C ASP A 27 -21.20 3.53 14.75
N ALA A 28 -21.26 3.93 13.48
CA ALA A 28 -21.04 3.00 12.40
C ALA A 28 -19.62 2.52 12.60
N ALA A 29 -19.47 1.33 13.19
CA ALA A 29 -18.23 0.57 13.10
C ALA A 29 -17.90 0.53 11.61
N SER A 30 -16.93 1.34 11.20
CA SER A 30 -16.59 1.53 9.80
C SER A 30 -15.87 0.25 9.36
N THR A 31 -16.63 -0.78 9.01
CA THR A 31 -16.12 -2.01 8.43
C THR A 31 -15.37 -1.61 7.17
N THR A 32 -14.04 -1.70 7.24
CA THR A 32 -13.19 -1.36 6.10
C THR A 32 -13.23 -2.54 5.15
N ALA A 33 -13.89 -2.37 4.01
CA ALA A 33 -13.93 -3.40 2.98
C ALA A 33 -12.58 -3.43 2.26
N VAL A 34 -12.01 -4.62 2.11
CA VAL A 34 -10.74 -4.82 1.40
C VAL A 34 -11.03 -5.59 0.12
N TYR A 35 -10.55 -5.09 -1.02
CA TYR A 35 -10.68 -5.69 -2.33
C TYR A 35 -9.29 -6.01 -2.89
N MET A 36 -9.18 -7.10 -3.64
CA MET A 36 -7.99 -7.47 -4.38
C MET A 36 -8.42 -7.91 -5.78
N ASN A 37 -7.84 -7.30 -6.82
CA ASN A 37 -8.20 -7.58 -8.21
C ASN A 37 -9.72 -7.52 -8.47
N GLY A 38 -10.40 -6.56 -7.84
CA GLY A 38 -11.86 -6.36 -7.94
C GLY A 38 -12.72 -7.27 -7.07
N VAL A 39 -12.14 -8.23 -6.33
CA VAL A 39 -12.86 -9.18 -5.47
C VAL A 39 -12.72 -8.78 -4.00
N GLN A 40 -13.82 -8.73 -3.25
CA GLN A 40 -13.78 -8.44 -1.83
C GLN A 40 -13.20 -9.61 -1.02
N LEU A 41 -12.20 -9.33 -0.20
CA LEU A 41 -11.67 -10.29 0.77
C LEU A 41 -12.64 -10.47 1.93
N ARG A 42 -12.86 -11.72 2.33
CA ARG A 42 -13.72 -12.08 3.47
C ARG A 42 -12.88 -12.36 4.69
N PHE A 43 -13.23 -11.72 5.80
CA PHE A 43 -12.55 -11.86 7.09
C PHE A 43 -13.49 -12.51 8.10
N ASP A 44 -13.52 -13.84 8.09
CA ASP A 44 -14.51 -14.60 8.86
C ASP A 44 -14.14 -14.73 10.35
N SER A 45 -12.84 -14.81 10.67
CA SER A 45 -12.38 -15.02 12.05
C SER A 45 -12.40 -13.73 12.88
N VAL A 46 -11.80 -12.66 12.35
CA VAL A 46 -11.70 -11.34 12.99
C VAL A 46 -11.75 -10.27 11.91
N GLN A 47 -12.57 -9.25 12.12
CA GLN A 47 -12.68 -8.12 11.19
C GLN A 47 -11.39 -7.29 11.17
N PRO A 48 -11.07 -6.61 10.04
CA PRO A 48 -10.01 -5.62 9.98
C PRO A 48 -10.13 -4.56 11.07
N VAL A 49 -9.00 -4.12 11.62
CA VAL A 49 -8.93 -3.13 12.70
C VAL A 49 -8.06 -1.96 12.25
N LEU A 50 -8.57 -0.74 12.40
CA LEU A 50 -7.77 0.46 12.22
C LEU A 50 -7.07 0.80 13.54
N GLU A 51 -5.74 0.77 13.55
CA GLU A 51 -4.91 1.14 14.70
C GLU A 51 -3.91 2.21 14.23
N ASP A 52 -3.88 3.36 14.89
CA ASP A 52 -2.99 4.50 14.56
C ASP A 52 -2.94 4.86 13.06
N GLY A 53 -4.09 4.80 12.38
CA GLY A 53 -4.20 5.09 10.95
C GLY A 53 -3.57 4.02 10.04
N ARG A 54 -3.34 2.80 10.55
CA ARG A 54 -2.92 1.63 9.79
C ARG A 54 -3.98 0.53 9.91
N LEU A 55 -4.31 -0.10 8.79
CA LEU A 55 -5.25 -1.20 8.76
C LEU A 55 -4.52 -2.51 9.08
N LEU A 56 -4.91 -3.15 10.18
CA LEU A 56 -4.50 -4.49 10.57
C LEU A 56 -5.53 -5.50 10.10
N VAL A 57 -5.08 -6.59 9.50
CA VAL A 57 -5.95 -7.67 9.00
C VAL A 57 -5.43 -9.04 9.44
N PRO A 58 -6.29 -10.08 9.51
CA PRO A 58 -5.86 -11.44 9.79
C PRO A 58 -4.77 -11.90 8.82
N PHE A 59 -3.62 -12.31 9.35
CA PHE A 59 -2.44 -12.61 8.53
C PHE A 59 -2.72 -13.71 7.49
N GLN A 60 -3.44 -14.76 7.90
CA GLN A 60 -3.69 -15.94 7.09
C GLN A 60 -4.51 -15.58 5.86
N THR A 61 -5.64 -14.88 6.04
CA THR A 61 -6.48 -14.40 4.94
C THR A 61 -5.70 -13.54 3.96
N LEU A 62 -4.87 -12.61 4.46
CA LEU A 62 -4.10 -11.72 3.59
C LEU A 62 -3.04 -12.49 2.80
N PHE A 63 -2.23 -13.32 3.46
CA PHE A 63 -1.17 -14.08 2.77
C PHE A 63 -1.74 -15.08 1.76
N GLU A 64 -2.82 -15.78 2.10
CA GLU A 64 -3.49 -16.69 1.17
C GLU A 64 -4.04 -15.94 -0.05
N ALA A 65 -4.67 -14.78 0.14
CA ALA A 65 -5.14 -13.94 -0.95
C ALA A 65 -3.99 -13.51 -1.89
N LEU A 66 -2.82 -13.18 -1.34
CA LEU A 66 -1.63 -12.81 -2.11
C LEU A 66 -0.93 -14.01 -2.78
N GLY A 67 -1.46 -15.23 -2.59
CA GLY A 67 -0.92 -16.47 -3.12
C GLY A 67 0.32 -16.96 -2.37
N CYS A 68 0.44 -16.63 -1.09
CA CYS A 68 1.53 -17.03 -0.21
C CYS A 68 1.12 -18.20 0.67
N GLN A 69 2.08 -19.05 1.03
CA GLN A 69 1.93 -19.96 2.16
C GLN A 69 2.06 -19.16 3.45
N ALA A 70 1.07 -19.28 4.33
CA ALA A 70 1.06 -18.59 5.62
C ALA A 70 1.43 -19.56 6.74
N LYS A 71 2.40 -19.18 7.58
CA LYS A 71 2.83 -19.95 8.74
C LYS A 71 2.88 -19.07 9.98
N ARG A 72 2.33 -19.55 11.09
CA ARG A 72 2.62 -19.00 12.42
C ARG A 72 3.70 -19.85 13.08
N VAL A 73 4.66 -19.21 13.73
CA VAL A 73 5.72 -19.87 14.49
C VAL A 73 5.70 -19.33 15.90
N ASP A 74 5.41 -20.21 16.86
CA ASP A 74 5.44 -19.91 18.28
C ASP A 74 6.58 -20.72 18.91
N ALA A 75 7.74 -20.09 19.11
CA ALA A 75 8.95 -20.76 19.59
C ALA A 75 9.81 -19.82 20.45
N GLY A 76 10.35 -20.33 21.56
CA GLY A 76 11.27 -19.58 22.42
C GLY A 76 10.71 -18.28 23.00
N GLY A 77 9.40 -18.22 23.24
CA GLY A 77 8.70 -17.00 23.70
C GLY A 77 8.43 -15.95 22.61
N MET A 78 8.92 -16.18 21.39
CA MET A 78 8.63 -15.35 20.23
C MET A 78 7.46 -15.92 19.44
N ARG A 79 6.56 -15.04 19.03
CA ARG A 79 5.45 -15.36 18.14
C ARG A 79 5.70 -14.64 16.83
N LYS A 80 5.76 -15.38 15.74
CA LYS A 80 6.01 -14.86 14.39
C LYS A 80 4.92 -15.32 13.44
N VAL A 81 4.70 -14.49 12.43
CA VAL A 81 3.95 -14.86 11.23
C VAL A 81 4.87 -14.71 10.03
N ILE A 82 4.83 -15.71 9.15
CA ILE A 82 5.71 -15.84 8.00
C ILE A 82 4.83 -16.12 6.79
N GLY A 83 5.02 -15.34 5.73
CA GLY A 83 4.45 -15.57 4.41
C GLY A 83 5.53 -15.90 3.42
N THR A 84 5.37 -16.98 2.64
CA THR A 84 6.31 -17.36 1.59
C THR A 84 5.64 -17.59 0.24
N LYS A 85 6.30 -17.16 -0.83
CA LYS A 85 5.96 -17.43 -2.24
C LYS A 85 7.28 -17.57 -3.01
N ALA A 86 7.27 -18.05 -4.26
CA ALA A 86 8.51 -18.22 -5.04
C ALA A 86 9.39 -16.96 -5.00
N GLY A 87 10.59 -17.09 -4.42
CA GLY A 87 11.56 -16.01 -4.23
C GLY A 87 11.22 -14.97 -3.15
N MET A 88 10.09 -15.10 -2.43
CA MET A 88 9.56 -14.11 -1.48
C MET A 88 9.41 -14.69 -0.08
N THR A 89 9.91 -13.95 0.92
CA THR A 89 9.66 -14.23 2.33
C THR A 89 9.37 -12.95 3.08
N VAL A 90 8.23 -12.89 3.76
CA VAL A 90 7.87 -11.79 4.66
C VAL A 90 7.68 -12.36 6.07
N GLU A 91 8.40 -11.84 7.05
CA GLU A 91 8.28 -12.23 8.46
C GLU A 91 7.93 -11.03 9.32
N LEU A 92 6.93 -11.20 10.19
CA LEU A 92 6.59 -10.23 11.22
C LEU A 92 6.60 -10.92 12.58
N THR A 93 7.29 -10.30 13.54
CA THR A 93 7.22 -10.74 14.94
C THR A 93 6.10 -9.97 15.63
N ILE A 94 5.25 -10.69 16.36
CA ILE A 94 4.14 -10.07 17.09
C ILE A 94 4.69 -9.10 18.14
N ASP A 95 4.05 -7.93 18.24
CA ASP A 95 4.40 -6.81 19.11
C ASP A 95 5.76 -6.15 18.80
N SER A 96 6.46 -6.57 17.73
CA SER A 96 7.68 -5.94 17.22
C SER A 96 7.35 -4.88 16.18
N ARG A 97 7.98 -3.70 16.29
CA ARG A 97 7.95 -2.65 15.26
C ARG A 97 8.93 -2.91 14.12
N THR A 98 9.64 -4.03 14.14
CA THR A 98 10.56 -4.42 13.07
C THR A 98 10.06 -5.70 12.43
N ALA A 99 10.03 -5.70 11.10
CA ALA A 99 9.70 -6.84 10.26
C ALA A 99 10.83 -7.10 9.26
N THR A 100 10.83 -8.27 8.62
CA THR A 100 11.77 -8.57 7.55
C THR A 100 11.04 -8.97 6.29
N ALA A 101 11.49 -8.45 5.15
CA ALA A 101 11.10 -8.94 3.83
C ALA A 101 12.37 -9.26 3.04
N ASP A 102 12.44 -10.47 2.49
CA ASP A 102 13.56 -10.97 1.68
C ASP A 102 14.93 -10.79 2.36
N GLY A 103 14.96 -11.06 3.67
CA GLY A 103 16.16 -10.94 4.49
C GLY A 103 16.61 -9.51 4.79
N SER A 104 15.82 -8.50 4.42
CA SER A 104 16.05 -7.09 4.77
C SER A 104 15.10 -6.65 5.87
N SER A 105 15.58 -5.78 6.76
CA SER A 105 14.83 -5.32 7.94
C SER A 105 14.12 -4.00 7.66
N PHE A 106 12.87 -3.88 8.14
CA PHE A 106 12.00 -2.73 7.92
C PHE A 106 11.31 -2.30 9.21
N ASP A 107 11.19 -0.99 9.39
CA ASP A 107 10.41 -0.41 10.48
C ASP A 107 8.93 -0.34 10.10
N LEU A 108 8.09 -0.69 11.07
CA LEU A 108 6.64 -0.65 10.98
C LEU A 108 6.11 0.53 11.78
N ASP A 109 5.14 1.23 11.20
CA ASP A 109 4.38 2.28 11.91
C ASP A 109 3.51 1.70 13.02
N VAL A 110 2.99 0.48 12.83
CA VAL A 110 2.20 -0.27 13.79
C VAL A 110 2.67 -1.72 13.74
N PRO A 111 2.99 -2.35 14.90
CA PRO A 111 3.47 -3.73 14.92
C PRO A 111 2.35 -4.72 14.57
N ALA A 112 2.72 -5.94 14.20
CA ALA A 112 1.74 -7.03 14.18
C ALA A 112 1.21 -7.30 15.60
N ARG A 113 -0.05 -7.71 15.75
CA ARG A 113 -0.72 -7.83 17.07
C ARG A 113 -1.49 -9.15 17.20
N MET A 114 -1.61 -9.64 18.43
CA MET A 114 -2.64 -10.64 18.76
C MET A 114 -3.94 -9.92 19.15
N ILE A 115 -4.98 -10.08 18.34
CA ILE A 115 -6.32 -9.55 18.63
C ILE A 115 -7.31 -10.71 18.63
N LYS A 116 -7.99 -10.93 19.75
CA LYS A 116 -8.96 -12.04 19.93
C LYS A 116 -8.39 -13.41 19.50
N GLY A 117 -7.14 -13.69 19.89
CA GLY A 117 -6.45 -14.95 19.55
C GLY A 117 -5.97 -15.07 18.09
N ASN A 118 -6.16 -14.03 17.28
CA ASN A 118 -5.72 -14.01 15.88
C ASN A 118 -4.53 -13.07 15.71
N ALA A 119 -3.54 -13.52 14.94
CA ALA A 119 -2.43 -12.67 14.52
C ALA A 119 -2.89 -11.73 13.40
N MET A 120 -2.80 -10.43 13.68
CA MET A 120 -3.17 -9.34 12.79
C MET A 120 -1.90 -8.65 12.31
N VAL A 121 -1.80 -8.39 11.00
CA VAL A 121 -0.62 -7.79 10.37
C VAL A 121 -0.98 -6.47 9.67
N PRO A 122 -0.05 -5.51 9.60
CA PRO A 122 -0.23 -4.31 8.81
C PRO A 122 -0.42 -4.65 7.33
N LEU A 123 -1.62 -4.40 6.81
CA LEU A 123 -2.00 -4.80 5.46
C LEU A 123 -1.07 -4.20 4.40
N ARG A 124 -0.75 -2.91 4.53
CA ARG A 124 0.11 -2.20 3.56
C ARG A 124 1.48 -2.82 3.43
N PHE A 125 2.16 -3.03 4.56
CA PHE A 125 3.50 -3.60 4.58
C PHE A 125 3.52 -4.96 3.85
N VAL A 126 2.62 -5.86 4.24
CA VAL A 126 2.56 -7.20 3.64
C VAL A 126 2.21 -7.14 2.15
N ALA A 127 1.23 -6.32 1.76
CA ALA A 127 0.83 -6.18 0.36
C ALA A 127 1.95 -5.61 -0.53
N GLU A 128 2.60 -4.52 -0.10
CA GLU A 128 3.65 -3.85 -0.88
C GLU A 128 4.87 -4.76 -1.08
N HIS A 129 5.31 -5.46 -0.03
CA HIS A 129 6.38 -6.45 -0.14
C HIS A 129 5.99 -7.73 -0.89
N SER A 130 4.70 -7.90 -1.18
CA SER A 130 4.18 -8.98 -2.03
C SER A 130 3.90 -8.55 -3.47
N GLY A 131 4.25 -7.31 -3.85
CA GLY A 131 4.08 -6.79 -5.22
C GLY A 131 2.74 -6.11 -5.50
N TYR A 132 2.07 -5.60 -4.47
CA TYR A 132 0.78 -4.92 -4.59
C TYR A 132 0.86 -3.49 -4.08
N ARG A 133 0.20 -2.54 -4.75
CA ARG A 133 -0.11 -1.25 -4.14
C ARG A 133 -1.39 -1.31 -3.35
N VAL A 134 -1.49 -0.44 -2.35
CA VAL A 134 -2.65 -0.31 -1.48
C VAL A 134 -3.31 1.05 -1.68
N HIS A 135 -4.39 1.06 -2.44
CA HIS A 135 -5.23 2.24 -2.62
C HIS A 135 -6.26 2.35 -1.50
N TYR A 136 -6.43 3.55 -0.95
CA TYR A 136 -7.47 3.84 0.03
C TYR A 136 -8.47 4.85 -0.55
N ALA A 137 -9.76 4.52 -0.48
CA ALA A 137 -10.85 5.43 -0.81
C ALA A 137 -11.85 5.49 0.34
N ALA A 138 -12.31 6.68 0.71
CA ALA A 138 -13.39 6.86 1.66
C ALA A 138 -14.56 7.57 0.97
N ALA A 139 -15.72 6.91 0.93
CA ALA A 139 -16.96 7.49 0.41
C ALA A 139 -18.10 7.20 1.39
N ASN A 140 -18.91 8.22 1.70
CA ASN A 140 -20.09 8.09 2.56
C ASN A 140 -19.83 7.44 3.95
N GLY A 141 -18.65 7.67 4.53
CA GLY A 141 -18.26 7.09 5.84
C GLY A 141 -17.80 5.63 5.79
N ALA A 142 -17.75 5.01 4.60
CA ALA A 142 -17.19 3.67 4.40
C ALA A 142 -15.79 3.77 3.80
N ALA A 143 -14.82 3.15 4.47
CA ALA A 143 -13.46 3.01 3.98
C ALA A 143 -13.35 1.77 3.08
N THR A 144 -12.77 1.94 1.91
CA THR A 144 -12.44 0.87 0.97
C THR A 144 -10.94 0.84 0.74
N VAL A 145 -10.37 -0.34 0.86
CA VAL A 145 -8.97 -0.62 0.51
C VAL A 145 -8.95 -1.48 -0.73
N THR A 146 -8.14 -1.13 -1.73
CA THR A 146 -7.97 -1.91 -2.95
C THR A 146 -6.50 -2.26 -3.13
N LEU A 147 -6.23 -3.56 -3.22
CA LEU A 147 -4.94 -4.12 -3.58
C LEU A 147 -4.88 -4.23 -5.11
N ILE A 148 -3.90 -3.55 -5.69
CA ILE A 148 -3.64 -3.55 -7.13
C ILE A 148 -2.29 -4.21 -7.35
N GLU A 149 -2.26 -5.33 -8.06
CA GLU A 149 -1.03 -5.99 -8.44
C GLU A 149 -0.21 -5.08 -9.36
N ILE A 150 1.04 -4.81 -8.99
CA ILE A 150 1.97 -4.00 -9.79
C ILE A 150 3.23 -4.76 -10.17
N GLY A 151 3.26 -6.07 -9.91
CA GLY A 151 4.46 -6.89 -9.99
C GLY A 151 5.31 -6.75 -8.73
N ARG A 152 6.05 -7.80 -8.40
CA ARG A 152 7.05 -7.75 -7.32
C ARG A 152 8.29 -7.01 -7.84
N PRO A 153 9.02 -6.27 -6.99
CA PRO A 153 10.38 -5.87 -7.33
C PRO A 153 11.21 -7.13 -7.67
N GLU A 154 11.38 -7.43 -8.96
CA GLU A 154 12.38 -8.39 -9.42
C GLU A 154 13.74 -7.73 -9.25
N GLY A 155 14.46 -8.05 -8.18
CA GLY A 155 15.72 -7.36 -7.90
C GLY A 155 16.30 -7.51 -6.50
N SER A 156 16.01 -8.58 -5.74
CA SER A 156 16.66 -8.82 -4.45
C SER A 156 18.12 -9.31 -4.57
N GLY A 157 18.81 -8.96 -5.64
CA GLY A 157 20.27 -8.97 -5.67
C GLY A 157 20.73 -7.66 -5.08
N LYS A 158 20.90 -7.60 -3.75
CA LYS A 158 21.57 -6.47 -3.10
C LYS A 158 22.92 -6.28 -3.81
N PRO A 159 23.19 -5.15 -4.50
CA PRO A 159 24.56 -4.75 -4.70
C PRO A 159 25.09 -4.45 -3.29
N ASP A 160 26.24 -5.04 -2.95
CA ASP A 160 27.05 -4.53 -1.85
C ASP A 160 27.20 -3.01 -2.02
N GLN A 161 27.10 -2.22 -0.95
CA GLN A 161 26.73 -0.79 -0.97
C GLN A 161 27.66 0.18 -1.74
N ASP A 162 28.54 -0.29 -2.61
CA ASP A 162 29.52 0.53 -3.34
C ASP A 162 29.30 0.46 -4.87
N ILE A 163 28.69 1.52 -5.40
CA ILE A 163 28.67 1.95 -6.82
C ILE A 163 28.11 0.91 -7.80
N ILE A 164 26.80 0.99 -8.08
CA ILE A 164 26.19 0.32 -9.23
C ILE A 164 26.84 0.81 -10.54
N LYS A 165 27.17 -0.14 -11.42
CA LYS A 165 27.79 0.13 -12.73
C LYS A 165 26.86 -0.31 -13.85
N ALA A 166 27.05 0.25 -15.04
CA ALA A 166 26.33 -0.19 -16.22
C ALA A 166 26.74 -1.64 -16.57
N GLU A 167 25.74 -2.49 -16.78
CA GLU A 167 25.88 -3.88 -17.19
C GLU A 167 25.23 -4.07 -18.56
N PRO A 168 25.83 -4.85 -19.48
CA PRO A 168 25.19 -5.16 -20.75
C PRO A 168 23.77 -5.69 -20.57
N ASN A 169 22.83 -5.17 -21.36
CA ASN A 169 21.43 -5.58 -21.41
C ASN A 169 20.64 -5.26 -20.14
N VAL A 170 21.15 -4.39 -19.27
CA VAL A 170 20.51 -4.07 -18.00
C VAL A 170 20.43 -2.57 -17.84
N VAL A 171 19.27 -2.09 -17.39
CA VAL A 171 19.17 -0.77 -16.79
C VAL A 171 18.77 -0.87 -15.33
N GLN A 172 19.53 -0.22 -14.46
CA GLN A 172 19.38 -0.31 -13.01
C GLN A 172 19.66 1.02 -12.34
N GLY A 173 19.22 1.18 -11.10
CA GLY A 173 19.34 2.46 -10.41
C GLY A 173 18.60 2.50 -9.09
N TYR A 174 18.68 3.65 -8.42
CA TYR A 174 17.96 3.93 -7.18
C TYR A 174 16.95 5.07 -7.38
N ALA A 175 15.74 4.90 -6.87
CA ALA A 175 14.80 5.97 -6.64
C ALA A 175 14.84 6.44 -5.19
N ARG A 176 15.05 7.74 -4.98
CA ARG A 176 15.14 8.38 -3.67
C ARG A 176 14.35 9.68 -3.63
N ASP A 177 14.00 10.15 -2.44
CA ASP A 177 13.50 11.52 -2.29
C ASP A 177 14.64 12.55 -2.24
N SER A 178 14.27 13.83 -2.22
CA SER A 178 15.23 14.95 -2.07
C SER A 178 16.11 14.90 -0.82
N GLN A 179 15.77 14.09 0.18
CA GLN A 179 16.57 13.88 1.40
C GLN A 179 17.45 12.63 1.30
N GLY A 180 17.43 11.93 0.17
CA GLY A 180 18.17 10.70 -0.08
C GLY A 180 17.49 9.44 0.48
N LYS A 181 16.25 9.54 1.00
CA LYS A 181 15.52 8.37 1.50
C LYS A 181 15.07 7.50 0.32
N ALA A 182 15.31 6.20 0.43
CA ALA A 182 14.84 5.20 -0.53
C ALA A 182 13.32 5.28 -0.75
N LEU A 183 12.90 5.19 -2.01
CA LEU A 183 11.49 5.14 -2.40
C LEU A 183 11.15 3.76 -2.95
N MET A 184 10.40 2.99 -2.16
CA MET A 184 9.80 1.72 -2.57
C MET A 184 8.58 1.95 -3.47
N GLY A 185 8.35 1.07 -4.43
CA GLY A 185 7.10 1.10 -5.21
C GLY A 185 7.09 2.12 -6.34
N VAL A 186 8.24 2.67 -6.74
CA VAL A 186 8.36 3.48 -7.95
C VAL A 186 8.34 2.52 -9.14
N SER A 187 7.37 2.71 -10.03
CA SER A 187 7.33 1.98 -11.30
C SER A 187 8.31 2.63 -12.25
N VAL A 188 9.20 1.84 -12.85
CA VAL A 188 10.25 2.28 -13.77
C VAL A 188 10.06 1.55 -15.10
N TYR A 189 10.05 2.29 -16.19
CA TYR A 189 9.77 1.77 -17.54
C TYR A 189 10.97 2.03 -18.44
N ALA A 190 11.44 0.99 -19.14
CA ALA A 190 12.40 1.12 -20.22
C ALA A 190 11.66 1.28 -21.55
N GLU A 191 11.59 2.50 -22.04
CA GLU A 191 10.88 2.88 -23.26
C GLU A 191 11.80 2.81 -24.48
N HIS A 192 11.25 2.43 -25.64
CA HIS A 192 11.95 2.47 -26.92
C HIS A 192 11.01 2.90 -28.04
N GLN A 193 11.58 3.34 -29.16
CA GLN A 193 10.81 3.91 -30.29
C GLN A 193 10.03 2.86 -31.11
N LEU A 194 10.33 1.58 -30.95
CA LEU A 194 9.69 0.48 -31.68
C LEU A 194 8.42 0.02 -30.93
N ALA A 195 7.29 0.68 -31.16
CA ALA A 195 6.04 0.46 -30.41
C ALA A 195 5.28 -0.86 -30.70
N TYR A 196 5.97 -2.00 -30.75
CA TYR A 196 5.37 -3.29 -31.15
C TYR A 196 5.12 -4.26 -29.98
N THR A 197 5.81 -4.08 -28.85
CA THR A 197 5.64 -4.87 -27.62
C THR A 197 5.62 -3.94 -26.42
N GLY A 198 4.98 -4.34 -25.32
CA GLY A 198 4.99 -3.54 -24.09
C GLY A 198 6.41 -3.22 -23.61
N TYR A 199 6.54 -2.18 -22.79
CA TYR A 199 7.83 -1.75 -22.25
C TYR A 199 8.30 -2.70 -21.12
N PRO A 200 9.54 -3.20 -21.16
CA PRO A 200 10.19 -3.78 -19.98
C PRO A 200 10.09 -2.80 -18.81
N SER A 201 9.76 -3.32 -17.63
CA SER A 201 9.54 -2.48 -16.45
C SER A 201 9.91 -3.21 -15.18
N ALA A 202 10.18 -2.44 -14.13
CA ALA A 202 10.41 -2.93 -12.78
C ALA A 202 9.76 -2.00 -11.76
N VAL A 203 9.67 -2.47 -10.53
CA VAL A 203 9.25 -1.67 -9.38
C VAL A 203 10.42 -1.60 -8.42
N THR A 204 10.68 -0.42 -7.86
CA THR A 204 11.76 -0.27 -6.88
C THR A 204 11.47 -1.06 -5.61
N ASP A 205 12.50 -1.74 -5.11
CA ASP A 205 12.49 -2.42 -3.82
C ASP A 205 12.52 -1.40 -2.67
N ALA A 206 12.58 -1.89 -1.43
CA ALA A 206 12.56 -1.04 -0.26
C ALA A 206 13.86 -0.24 -0.01
N ASN A 207 14.96 -0.59 -0.70
CA ASN A 207 16.16 0.23 -0.78
C ASN A 207 16.08 1.28 -1.90
N GLY A 208 14.94 1.35 -2.59
CA GLY A 208 14.72 2.19 -3.76
C GLY A 208 15.36 1.61 -5.02
N TYR A 209 15.92 0.41 -4.98
CA TYR A 209 16.65 -0.18 -6.09
C TYR A 209 15.73 -0.83 -7.11
N TYR A 210 16.01 -0.68 -8.40
CA TYR A 210 15.35 -1.43 -9.47
C TYR A 210 16.38 -1.99 -10.45
N ARG A 211 15.97 -3.05 -11.17
CA ARG A 211 16.73 -3.64 -12.28
C ARG A 211 15.77 -4.09 -13.37
N ILE A 212 16.06 -3.72 -14.62
CA ILE A 212 15.28 -4.10 -15.79
C ILE A 212 16.23 -4.76 -16.79
N GLU A 213 15.90 -6.00 -17.19
CA GLU A 213 16.57 -6.66 -18.30
C GLU A 213 15.99 -6.19 -19.62
N LEU A 214 16.87 -5.81 -20.54
CA LEU A 214 16.52 -5.28 -21.85
C LEU A 214 16.60 -6.40 -22.88
N PRO A 215 15.57 -6.56 -23.73
CA PRO A 215 15.64 -7.49 -24.83
C PRO A 215 16.69 -7.05 -25.87
N ASP A 216 17.23 -8.01 -26.59
CA ASP A 216 18.13 -7.77 -27.74
C ASP A 216 17.33 -7.15 -28.90
N LEU A 217 17.15 -5.83 -28.82
CA LEU A 217 16.51 -5.01 -29.82
C LEU A 217 17.49 -3.92 -30.23
N ALA A 218 17.81 -3.86 -31.52
CA ALA A 218 18.66 -2.83 -32.12
C ALA A 218 17.96 -1.44 -32.15
N THR A 219 17.66 -0.92 -30.97
CA THR A 219 17.03 0.38 -30.69
C THR A 219 17.79 1.08 -29.56
N THR A 220 17.51 2.36 -29.41
CA THR A 220 17.85 3.10 -28.19
C THR A 220 16.71 3.03 -27.18
N TRP A 221 17.09 3.15 -25.91
CA TRP A 221 16.22 3.07 -24.75
C TRP A 221 16.23 4.38 -23.99
N ARG A 222 15.09 4.75 -23.42
CA ARG A 222 14.94 5.81 -22.41
C ARG A 222 14.29 5.21 -21.17
N VAL A 223 14.46 5.85 -20.03
CA VAL A 223 13.85 5.39 -18.78
C VAL A 223 12.94 6.46 -18.24
N SER A 224 11.71 6.08 -17.90
CA SER A 224 10.75 6.94 -17.22
C SER A 224 10.33 6.31 -15.90
N SER A 225 9.74 7.12 -15.02
CA SER A 225 9.27 6.67 -13.71
C SER A 225 7.88 7.21 -13.41
N ALA A 226 7.13 6.43 -12.61
CA ALA A 226 5.86 6.82 -12.04
C ALA A 226 5.77 6.38 -10.58
N TYR A 227 5.51 7.33 -9.69
CA TYR A 227 5.34 7.09 -8.26
C TYR A 227 4.00 7.64 -7.79
N ALA A 228 3.19 6.78 -7.17
CA ALA A 228 1.92 7.22 -6.61
C ALA A 228 2.17 7.94 -5.28
N ILE A 229 1.81 9.22 -5.21
CA ILE A 229 1.83 10.01 -3.97
C ILE A 229 0.41 10.39 -3.57
N ALA A 230 0.14 10.44 -2.26
CA ALA A 230 -1.13 10.90 -1.73
C ALA A 230 -1.18 12.44 -1.70
N LEU A 231 -2.02 13.04 -2.53
CA LEU A 231 -2.26 14.48 -2.61
C LEU A 231 -3.73 14.78 -2.31
N ASN A 232 -4.00 15.56 -1.25
CA ASN A 232 -5.35 15.96 -0.85
C ASN A 232 -6.34 14.78 -0.69
N GLY A 233 -5.85 13.63 -0.20
CA GLY A 233 -6.65 12.42 -0.01
C GLY A 233 -6.88 11.58 -1.27
N ALA A 234 -6.30 11.96 -2.42
CA ALA A 234 -6.32 11.17 -3.64
C ALA A 234 -4.88 10.79 -4.06
N GLU A 235 -4.69 9.56 -4.52
CA GLU A 235 -3.41 9.14 -5.09
C GLU A 235 -3.23 9.70 -6.50
N ARG A 236 -2.09 10.31 -6.77
CA ARG A 236 -1.71 10.84 -8.09
C ARG A 236 -0.35 10.29 -8.47
N PRO A 237 -0.17 9.79 -9.71
CA PRO A 237 1.15 9.45 -10.20
C PRO A 237 1.94 10.74 -10.45
N VAL A 238 3.16 10.79 -9.93
CA VAL A 238 4.17 11.80 -10.26
C VAL A 238 5.36 11.14 -10.89
N SER A 239 6.00 11.83 -11.83
CA SER A 239 7.27 11.38 -12.38
C SER A 239 8.42 11.85 -11.50
N LEU A 240 9.39 10.98 -11.26
CA LEU A 240 10.63 11.35 -10.59
C LEU A 240 11.60 11.87 -11.65
N LYS A 241 12.45 12.81 -11.25
CA LYS A 241 13.48 13.36 -12.11
C LYS A 241 14.63 12.37 -12.25
N PRO A 242 15.01 11.93 -13.46
CA PRO A 242 16.21 11.14 -13.66
C PRO A 242 17.47 11.99 -13.46
N ASP A 243 18.55 11.37 -13.01
CA ASP A 243 19.89 11.95 -12.99
C ASP A 243 20.45 12.18 -14.40
N ASN A 244 20.08 11.30 -15.34
CA ASN A 244 20.41 11.35 -16.75
C ASN A 244 19.22 10.86 -17.61
N ASP A 245 18.70 11.70 -18.49
CA ASP A 245 17.58 11.38 -19.40
C ASP A 245 18.00 11.01 -20.83
N GLU A 246 19.31 10.92 -21.09
CA GLU A 246 19.86 10.57 -22.39
C GLU A 246 19.51 9.11 -22.76
N ALA A 247 19.29 8.91 -24.06
CA ALA A 247 19.03 7.60 -24.61
C ALA A 247 20.31 6.75 -24.63
N PHE A 248 20.17 5.43 -24.48
CA PHE A 248 21.31 4.50 -24.43
C PHE A 248 21.04 3.21 -25.23
N GLU A 249 22.08 2.47 -25.56
CA GLU A 249 21.98 1.21 -26.32
C GLU A 249 21.80 0.02 -25.37
N TRP A 250 20.99 -0.98 -25.76
CA TRP A 250 20.73 -2.16 -24.92
C TRP A 250 22.02 -2.89 -24.51
N LYS A 251 22.95 -3.10 -25.47
CA LYS A 251 24.20 -3.85 -25.26
C LYS A 251 25.17 -3.20 -24.27
N THR A 252 25.03 -1.91 -23.99
CA THR A 252 25.85 -1.23 -22.97
C THR A 252 25.13 -1.20 -21.62
N GLY A 253 23.79 -1.23 -21.64
CA GLY A 253 22.97 -0.94 -20.48
C GLY A 253 23.15 0.48 -19.98
N ALA A 254 22.64 0.74 -18.77
CA ALA A 254 22.73 2.04 -18.12
C ALA A 254 22.54 1.97 -16.60
N VAL A 255 23.08 2.97 -15.91
CA VAL A 255 22.67 3.33 -14.56
C VAL A 255 21.80 4.60 -14.65
N ARG A 256 20.64 4.59 -13.99
CA ARG A 256 19.66 5.68 -14.02
C ARG A 256 19.03 5.86 -12.64
N ASP A 257 19.49 6.86 -11.91
CA ASP A 257 18.93 7.19 -10.61
C ASP A 257 17.77 8.17 -10.75
N PHE A 258 16.79 8.07 -9.87
CA PHE A 258 15.59 8.89 -9.87
C PHE A 258 15.44 9.64 -8.54
N THR A 259 15.13 10.94 -8.62
CA THR A 259 14.87 11.78 -7.44
C THR A 259 13.46 12.32 -7.45
N LEU A 260 12.71 12.10 -6.36
CA LEU A 260 11.47 12.83 -6.09
C LEU A 260 11.84 14.22 -5.54
N GLU A 261 11.70 15.25 -6.37
CA GLU A 261 11.99 16.63 -5.99
C GLU A 261 10.97 17.20 -4.99
N ALA A 262 11.45 18.00 -4.04
CA ALA A 262 10.60 18.71 -3.09
C ALA A 262 9.83 19.82 -3.83
N GLY A 263 8.56 19.58 -4.16
CA GLY A 263 7.73 20.57 -4.85
C GLY A 263 6.71 19.97 -5.83
N THR A 264 6.83 18.68 -6.13
CA THR A 264 5.81 17.93 -6.87
C THR A 264 4.59 17.69 -5.96
N ARG A 265 3.80 18.74 -5.73
CA ARG A 265 2.55 18.77 -4.95
C ARG A 265 1.36 19.00 -5.86
#